data_AF-A0A931YY29-F1
#
_entry.id   AF-A0A931YY29-F1
#
_cell.length_a   1.000
_cell.length_b   1.000
_cell.length_c   1.000
_cell.angle_alpha   90.00
_cell.angle_beta   90.00
_cell.angle_gamma   90.00
#
_symmetry.space_group_name_H-M   'P 1'
#
loop_
_entity.id
_entity.type
_entity.pdbx_description
1 polymer ?
#
loop_
_entity_poly.entity_id
_entity_poly.type
_entity_poly.pdbx_seq_one_letter_code
_entity_poly.pdbx_strand_id
1 'polypeptide(L)' 'MILVTGATGFIGRAIVRRLLAAGRPVLVLARGRDRVAPRARVLDALGELRPGAALAVVAGDL' A
#
# COMPACT_ATOMS: atom_id res chain seq x y z
N MET A 1 -3.58 13.59 0.61
CA MET A 1 -3.46 12.15 0.93
C MET A 1 -4.30 11.38 -0.07
N ILE A 2 -3.79 10.27 -0.63
CA ILE A 2 -4.47 9.50 -1.69
C ILE A 2 -4.81 8.10 -1.15
N LEU A 3 -6.07 7.71 -1.24
CA LEU A 3 -6.52 6.35 -0.91
C LEU A 3 -6.35 5.45 -2.14
N VAL A 4 -5.69 4.31 -1.95
CA VAL A 4 -5.55 3.27 -2.98
C VAL A 4 -6.11 1.96 -2.46
N THR A 5 -7.04 1.38 -3.23
CA THR A 5 -7.57 0.04 -3.03
C THR A 5 -6.83 -0.93 -3.97
N GLY A 6 -6.77 -2.22 -3.62
CA GLY A 6 -6.08 -3.21 -4.45
C GLY A 6 -4.57 -2.97 -4.61
N ALA A 7 -3.92 -2.33 -3.62
CA ALA A 7 -2.50 -1.97 -3.67
C ALA A 7 -1.55 -3.17 -3.78
N THR A 8 -2.02 -4.39 -3.48
CA THR A 8 -1.25 -5.63 -3.66
C THR A 8 -1.36 -6.22 -5.07
N GLY A 9 -2.29 -5.73 -5.89
CA GLY A 9 -2.49 -6.16 -7.27
C GLY A 9 -1.44 -5.57 -8.23
N PHE A 10 -1.42 -6.08 -9.47
CA PHE A 10 -0.44 -5.67 -10.50
C PHE A 10 -0.39 -4.16 -10.74
N ILE A 11 -1.54 -3.56 -11.03
CA ILE A 11 -1.65 -2.12 -11.29
C ILE A 11 -1.52 -1.33 -9.99
N GLY A 12 -2.20 -1.76 -8.93
CA GLY A 12 -2.24 -1.05 -7.65
C GLY A 12 -0.83 -0.83 -7.07
N ARG A 13 0.02 -1.86 -7.05
CA ARG A 13 1.39 -1.70 -6.53
C ARG A 13 2.22 -0.72 -7.36
N ALA A 14 2.06 -0.73 -8.69
CA ALA A 14 2.78 0.19 -9.57
C ALA A 14 2.36 1.64 -9.33
N ILE A 15 1.05 1.88 -9.14
CA ILE A 15 0.51 3.21 -8.80
C ILE A 15 1.06 3.68 -7.46
N VAL A 16 0.97 2.86 -6.41
CA VAL A 16 1.45 3.24 -5.07
C VAL A 16 2.93 3.57 -5.09
N ARG A 17 3.77 2.73 -5.73
CA ARG A 17 5.21 3.01 -5.86
C ARG A 17 5.47 4.34 -6.55
N ARG A 18 4.72 4.67 -7.62
CA ARG A 18 4.89 5.94 -8.35
C ARG A 18 4.43 7.14 -7.52
N LEU A 19 3.33 7.03 -6.77
CA LEU A 19 2.86 8.07 -5.86
C LEU A 19 3.86 8.34 -4.73
N LEU A 20 4.35 7.29 -4.07
CA LEU A 20 5.35 7.40 -3.00
C LEU A 20 6.68 7.96 -3.52
N ALA A 21 7.15 7.51 -4.69
CA ALA A 21 8.36 8.06 -5.32
C ALA A 21 8.22 9.54 -5.68
N ALA A 22 7.00 9.99 -5.91
CA ALA A 22 6.66 11.37 -6.16
C ALA A 22 6.42 12.17 -4.85
N GLY A 23 6.63 11.58 -3.67
CA GLY A 23 6.45 12.25 -2.38
C GLY A 23 4.98 12.48 -2.00
N ARG A 24 4.04 11.78 -2.63
CA ARG A 24 2.61 11.87 -2.29
C ARG A 24 2.29 10.88 -1.18
N PRO A 25 1.66 11.31 -0.05
CA PRO A 25 1.22 10.40 0.99
C PRO A 25 0.12 9.47 0.49
N VAL A 26 0.29 8.16 0.73
CA VAL A 26 -0.65 7.12 0.31
C VAL A 26 -1.23 6.39 1.52
N LEU A 27 -2.55 6.25 1.53
CA LEU A 27 -3.29 5.35 2.41
C LEU A 27 -3.73 4.14 1.59
N VAL A 28 -3.44 2.93 2.07
CA VAL A 28 -3.86 1.68 1.44
C VAL A 28 -4.96 1.04 2.27
N LEU A 29 -6.07 0.70 1.61
CA LEU A 29 -7.07 -0.21 2.18
C LEU A 29 -6.70 -1.64 1.81
N ALA A 30 -6.47 -2.48 2.80
CA ALA A 30 -6.12 -3.88 2.61
C ALA A 30 -7.06 -4.78 3.43
N ARG A 31 -7.47 -5.90 2.82
CA ARG A 31 -8.44 -6.81 3.42
C ARG A 31 -7.81 -7.60 4.56
N GLY A 32 -8.47 -7.65 5.71
CA GLY A 32 -8.01 -8.32 6.93
C GLY A 32 -8.18 -9.85 6.96
N ARG A 33 -8.37 -10.50 5.81
CA ARG A 33 -8.87 -11.88 5.74
C ARG A 33 -7.83 -12.98 5.98
N ASP A 34 -6.54 -12.64 6.02
CA ASP A 34 -5.45 -13.61 6.06
C ASP A 34 -4.78 -13.66 7.43
N ARG A 35 -4.09 -14.78 7.72
CA ARG A 35 -3.19 -14.92 8.88
C ARG A 35 -2.04 -13.91 8.89
N VAL A 36 -1.79 -13.23 7.77
CA VAL A 36 -0.76 -12.22 7.60
C VAL A 36 -1.37 -10.83 7.76
N ALA A 37 -0.76 -10.03 8.64
CA ALA A 37 -1.16 -8.65 8.89
C ALA A 37 -1.23 -7.84 7.57
N PRO A 38 -2.30 -7.04 7.33
CA PRO A 38 -2.48 -6.30 6.09
C PRO A 38 -1.28 -5.43 5.71
N ARG A 39 -0.61 -4.83 6.70
CA ARG A 39 0.60 -4.02 6.49
C ARG A 39 1.75 -4.84 5.92
N ALA A 40 2.01 -6.04 6.44
CA ALA A 40 3.10 -6.90 5.97
C ALA A 40 2.88 -7.31 4.50
N ARG A 41 1.64 -7.69 4.14
CA ARG A 41 1.28 -8.05 2.76
C ARG A 41 1.45 -6.89 1.78
N VAL A 42 1.10 -5.68 2.21
CA VAL A 42 1.29 -4.48 1.39
C VAL A 42 2.78 -4.18 1.21
N LEU A 43 3.59 -4.28 2.26
CA LEU A 43 5.04 -4.07 2.16
C LEU A 43 5.71 -5.10 1.23
N ASP A 44 5.35 -6.37 1.36
CA ASP A 44 5.82 -7.45 0.48
C ASP A 44 5.50 -7.17 -1.00
N ALA A 45 4.26 -6.77 -1.30
CA ALA A 45 3.84 -6.44 -2.66
C ALA A 45 4.51 -5.18 -3.24
N LEU A 46 4.89 -4.22 -2.39
CA LEU A 46 5.55 -2.98 -2.82
C LEU A 46 7.08 -3.13 -2.94
N GLY A 47 7.65 -4.10 -2.22
CA GLY A 47 9.09 -4.28 -2.10
C GLY A 47 9.76 -3.11 -1.39
N GLU A 48 11.01 -2.83 -1.76
CA GLU A 48 11.78 -1.73 -1.19
C GLU A 48 11.14 -0.35 -1.48
N LEU A 49 11.00 0.44 -0.43
CA LEU A 49 10.52 1.81 -0.46
C LEU A 49 11.65 2.77 -0.12
N ARG A 50 11.58 4.00 -0.66
CA ARG A 50 12.53 5.05 -0.30
C ARG A 50 12.40 5.38 1.20
N PRO A 51 13.50 5.69 1.90
CA PRO A 51 13.44 6.22 3.25
C PRO A 51 12.49 7.43 3.33
N GLY A 52 11.64 7.47 4.36
CA GLY A 52 10.66 8.54 4.54
C GLY A 52 9.40 8.44 3.65
N ALA A 53 9.18 7.35 2.91
CA ALA A 53 7.95 7.15 2.16
C ALA A 53 6.71 7.16 3.09
N ALA A 54 5.78 8.09 2.84
CA ALA A 54 4.57 8.27 3.64
C ALA A 54 3.47 7.26 3.24
N LEU A 55 3.55 6.05 3.81
CA LEU A 55 2.61 4.95 3.60
C LEU A 55 1.87 4.55 4.89
N ALA A 56 0.54 4.68 4.86
CA ALA A 56 -0.36 4.14 5.87
C ALA A 56 -1.14 2.94 5.29
N VAL A 57 -1.46 1.96 6.15
CA VAL A 57 -2.26 0.79 5.77
C VAL A 57 -3.39 0.63 6.79
N VAL A 58 -4.63 0.56 6.31
CA VAL A 58 -5.82 0.33 7.12
C VAL A 58 -6.48 -0.97 6.69
N ALA A 59 -6.96 -1.74 7.66
CA ALA A 59 -7.73 -2.94 7.41
C ALA A 59 -9.18 -2.56 7.07
N GLY A 60 -9.73 -3.18 6.01
CA GLY A 60 -11.15 -3.07 5.69
C GLY A 60 -11.51 -3.81 4.40
N ASP A 61 -12.80 -3.91 4.13
CA ASP A 61 -13.36 -4.49 2.91
C ASP A 61 -14.30 -3.45 2.28
N LEU A 62 -14.29 -3.38 0.95
CA LEU A 62 -15.15 -2.49 0.14
C LEU A 62 -16.14 -3.34 -0.66
#